data_AF-A0A059B1Z4-F1
#
_entry.id   AF-A0A059B1Z4-F1
#
_cell.length_a   1.000
_cell.length_b   1.000
_cell.length_c   1.000
_cell.angle_alpha   90.00
_cell.angle_beta   90.00
_cell.angle_gamma   90.00
#
_symmetry.space_group_name_H-M   'P 1'
#
loop_
_entity.id
_entity.type
_entity.pdbx_description
1 polymer ?
#
loop_
_entity_poly.entity_id
_entity_poly.type
_entity_poly.pdbx_seq_one_letter_code
_entity_poly.pdbx_strand_id
1 'polypeptide(L)'
;MDPAASRPAVVIDNGTGYTKMGFAGNVEPCFIVPTVVAVNESFQNQARGSSKSSNWLAQHSAGVMADLDFYIGEEAHARSRSSSVYNLTYPIKHGQVENWDAMERFWQHCIFNYLRCDPEDHYFLLTESPLTAPESREYTGEIMFETFNIPGLYIAVQPVLALAAGYTTSKCEMTGVVVDVGDGATHVVPVADGYVIGSSIKSIPISGKDVTLFIQQLMRERGEHVPPEDSFEVARKVKETYCYTCSDIVKEYNKHDKEPAKYIKQWKGVKPKTGAPYTCDIGYERFLGPEVFFSPEIYSSDFSSPLPVVIDKCIQSAPIDTRRALYKVRYC
;
A
#
# COMPACT_ATOMS: atom_id res chain seq x y z
N MET A 1 25.24 8.32 27.93
CA MET A 1 23.90 8.04 27.38
C MET A 1 24.10 7.84 25.90
N ASP A 2 23.59 6.76 25.32
CA ASP A 2 23.59 6.55 23.88
C ASP A 2 22.86 7.73 23.20
N PRO A 3 23.52 8.53 22.35
CA PRO A 3 22.90 9.68 21.69
C PRO A 3 21.62 9.30 20.93
N ALA A 4 21.58 8.09 20.35
CA ALA A 4 20.42 7.59 19.62
C ALA A 4 19.22 7.30 20.53
N ALA A 5 19.45 6.95 21.79
CA ALA A 5 18.39 6.73 22.78
C ALA A 5 17.70 8.03 23.22
N SER A 6 18.23 9.21 22.85
CA SER A 6 17.61 10.51 23.18
C SER A 6 16.65 11.02 22.10
N ARG A 7 16.69 10.45 20.88
CA ARG A 7 15.85 10.85 19.75
C ARG A 7 14.69 9.88 19.53
N PRO A 8 13.55 10.35 19.00
CA PRO A 8 12.43 9.46 18.70
C PRO A 8 12.83 8.50 17.57
N ALA A 9 12.46 7.23 17.71
CA ALA A 9 12.66 6.23 16.66
C ALA A 9 11.92 6.62 15.38
N VAL A 10 12.46 6.26 14.23
CA VAL A 10 11.78 6.37 12.94
C VAL A 10 10.85 5.17 12.77
N VAL A 11 9.64 5.41 12.28
CA VAL A 11 8.63 4.38 12.00
C VAL A 11 8.28 4.46 10.52
N ILE A 12 8.43 3.37 9.78
CA ILE A 12 8.06 3.28 8.35
C ILE A 12 7.21 2.03 8.12
N ASP A 13 5.94 2.24 7.76
CA ASP A 13 5.04 1.20 7.28
C ASP A 13 5.10 1.10 5.76
N ASN A 14 5.69 0.01 5.25
CA ASN A 14 5.90 -0.21 3.83
C ASN A 14 4.70 -0.94 3.20
N GLY A 15 3.80 -0.20 2.54
CA GLY A 15 2.66 -0.78 1.83
C GLY A 15 2.92 -1.01 0.35
N THR A 16 2.12 -1.86 -0.30
CA THR A 16 2.18 -2.02 -1.78
C THR A 16 1.76 -0.74 -2.53
N GLY A 17 0.72 -0.07 -2.04
CA GLY A 17 0.24 1.18 -2.66
C GLY A 17 0.85 2.43 -2.04
N TYR A 18 0.98 2.45 -0.71
CA TYR A 18 1.41 3.64 0.04
C TYR A 18 2.30 3.27 1.23
N THR A 19 3.38 4.02 1.37
CA THR A 19 4.28 4.01 2.52
C THR A 19 3.89 5.13 3.46
N LYS A 20 3.77 4.82 4.75
CA LYS A 20 3.53 5.80 5.81
C LYS A 20 4.78 5.89 6.67
N MET A 21 5.22 7.09 6.98
CA MET A 21 6.45 7.28 7.73
C MET A 21 6.37 8.47 8.67
N GLY A 22 7.11 8.40 9.78
CA GLY A 22 7.20 9.46 10.76
C GLY A 22 8.08 9.09 11.94
N PHE A 23 7.95 9.84 13.01
CA PHE A 23 8.67 9.62 14.26
C PHE A 23 7.74 9.03 15.33
N ALA A 24 8.25 8.10 16.11
CA ALA A 24 7.56 7.50 17.23
C ALA A 24 7.10 8.57 18.23
N GLY A 25 5.92 8.36 18.82
CA GLY A 25 5.27 9.31 19.73
C GLY A 25 4.23 10.22 19.05
N ASN A 26 4.25 10.35 17.72
CA ASN A 26 3.20 11.01 16.97
C ASN A 26 1.97 10.11 16.83
N VAL A 27 0.77 10.72 16.79
CA VAL A 27 -0.50 10.00 16.60
C VAL A 27 -0.71 9.59 15.14
N GLU A 28 -0.31 10.45 14.21
CA GLU A 28 -0.42 10.23 12.76
C GLU A 28 0.98 10.19 12.13
N PRO A 29 1.15 9.48 11.00
CA PRO A 29 2.40 9.53 10.25
C PRO A 29 2.69 10.95 9.78
N CYS A 30 3.95 11.34 9.73
CA CYS A 30 4.37 12.63 9.19
C CYS A 30 4.10 12.72 7.69
N PHE A 31 4.24 11.60 6.98
CA PHE A 31 4.03 11.52 5.54
C PHE A 31 3.34 10.21 5.16
N ILE A 32 2.47 10.30 4.16
CA ILE A 32 1.88 9.16 3.44
C ILE A 32 2.18 9.40 1.97
N VAL A 33 2.96 8.51 1.34
CA VAL A 33 3.42 8.68 -0.04
C VAL A 33 3.18 7.41 -0.84
N PRO A 34 2.85 7.50 -2.14
CA PRO A 34 2.76 6.33 -3.00
C PRO A 34 4.08 5.54 -3.01
N THR A 35 4.02 4.22 -2.90
CA THR A 35 5.21 3.34 -2.88
C THR A 35 5.66 3.05 -4.30
N VAL A 36 6.28 4.04 -4.92
CA VAL A 36 6.71 4.02 -6.32
C VAL A 36 8.00 4.80 -6.48
N VAL A 37 8.84 4.35 -7.41
CA VAL A 37 10.09 4.98 -7.81
C VAL A 37 10.04 5.27 -9.31
N ALA A 38 10.34 6.49 -9.71
CA ALA A 38 10.61 6.85 -11.10
C ALA A 38 12.12 6.85 -11.33
N VAL A 39 12.61 5.98 -12.21
CA VAL A 39 14.03 5.90 -12.55
C VAL A 39 14.26 6.37 -13.98
N ASN A 40 15.37 7.07 -14.19
CA ASN A 40 15.84 7.45 -15.52
C ASN A 40 16.66 6.31 -16.14
N GLU A 41 16.06 5.54 -17.05
CA GLU A 41 16.73 4.41 -17.70
C GLU A 41 17.79 4.81 -18.73
N SER A 42 17.81 6.07 -19.16
CA SER A 42 18.79 6.54 -20.16
C SER A 42 20.23 6.44 -19.67
N PHE A 43 20.45 6.49 -18.35
CA PHE A 43 21.76 6.31 -17.76
C PHE A 43 22.09 4.84 -17.42
N GLN A 44 21.10 4.00 -17.08
CA GLN A 44 21.32 2.57 -16.82
C GLN A 44 21.79 1.81 -18.07
N ASN A 45 21.28 2.17 -19.25
CA ASN A 45 21.70 1.58 -20.52
C ASN A 45 23.11 2.01 -20.97
N GLN A 46 23.59 3.19 -20.56
CA GLN A 46 24.96 3.62 -20.84
C GLN A 46 26.00 2.89 -20.00
N ALA A 47 25.65 2.48 -18.77
CA ALA A 47 26.53 1.71 -17.89
C ALA A 47 26.75 0.25 -18.37
N ARG A 48 25.74 -0.36 -19.01
CA ARG A 48 25.80 -1.76 -19.50
C ARG A 48 26.22 -1.91 -20.97
N GLY A 49 26.24 -0.82 -21.75
CA GLY A 49 26.30 -0.88 -23.22
C GLY A 49 27.56 -0.36 -23.92
N SER A 50 28.62 0.08 -23.23
CA SER A 50 29.76 0.76 -23.90
C SER A 50 31.11 0.05 -23.77
N SER A 51 31.79 -0.03 -24.91
CA SER A 51 33.15 -0.52 -25.20
C SER A 51 34.21 -0.20 -24.14
N LYS A 52 35.19 -1.11 -23.99
CA LYS A 52 36.38 -1.08 -23.10
C LYS A 52 37.33 0.14 -23.28
N SER A 53 36.88 1.23 -23.90
CA SER A 53 37.68 2.41 -24.26
C SER A 53 37.08 3.75 -23.80
N SER A 54 36.07 3.77 -22.92
CA SER A 54 35.57 5.01 -22.31
C SER A 54 36.30 5.36 -21.01
N ASN A 55 36.55 6.66 -20.82
CA ASN A 55 37.25 7.24 -19.67
C ASN A 55 36.56 6.87 -18.34
N TRP A 56 37.25 6.13 -17.46
CA TRP A 56 36.70 5.59 -16.20
C TRP A 56 36.08 6.67 -15.30
N LEU A 57 36.67 7.87 -15.26
CA LEU A 57 36.17 8.99 -14.46
C LEU A 57 34.80 9.50 -14.97
N ALA A 58 34.56 9.47 -16.29
CA ALA A 58 33.29 9.85 -16.87
C ALA A 58 32.21 8.77 -16.64
N GLN A 59 32.59 7.49 -16.65
CA GLN A 59 31.69 6.39 -16.30
C GLN A 59 31.32 6.40 -14.82
N HIS A 60 32.27 6.67 -13.93
CA HIS A 60 32.02 6.80 -12.49
C HIS A 60 31.08 7.96 -12.20
N SER A 61 31.35 9.15 -12.76
CA SER A 61 30.47 10.31 -12.60
C SER A 61 29.08 10.10 -13.21
N ALA A 62 28.98 9.45 -14.38
CA ALA A 62 27.69 9.12 -14.98
C ALA A 62 26.92 8.08 -14.16
N GLY A 63 27.61 7.08 -13.58
CA GLY A 63 27.01 6.08 -12.70
C GLY A 63 26.48 6.69 -11.40
N VAL A 64 27.25 7.58 -10.76
CA VAL A 64 26.82 8.31 -9.56
C VAL A 64 25.62 9.22 -9.84
N MET A 65 25.62 9.92 -10.98
CA MET A 65 24.47 10.75 -11.39
C MET A 65 23.24 9.90 -11.73
N ALA A 66 23.42 8.72 -12.35
CA ALA A 66 22.34 7.79 -12.67
C ALA A 66 21.66 7.23 -11.43
N ASP A 67 22.44 6.99 -10.38
CA ASP A 67 21.96 6.40 -9.13
C ASP A 67 21.20 7.41 -8.26
N LEU A 68 21.45 8.70 -8.47
CA LEU A 68 20.77 9.81 -7.79
C LEU A 68 19.62 10.42 -8.61
N ASP A 69 19.53 10.15 -9.92
CA ASP A 69 18.46 10.66 -10.79
C ASP A 69 17.20 9.79 -10.74
N PHE A 70 16.56 9.79 -9.57
CA PHE A 70 15.28 9.15 -9.33
C PHE A 70 14.37 10.01 -8.46
N TYR A 71 13.07 9.72 -8.55
CA TYR A 71 12.04 10.37 -7.75
C TYR A 71 11.15 9.31 -7.12
N ILE A 72 10.48 9.64 -6.02
CA ILE A 72 9.51 8.73 -5.38
C ILE A 72 8.15 9.39 -5.20
N GLY A 73 7.13 8.58 -4.89
CA GLY A 73 5.80 9.06 -4.53
C GLY A 73 5.11 9.89 -5.62
N GLU A 74 4.48 10.99 -5.24
CA GLU A 74 3.77 11.87 -6.17
C GLU A 74 4.69 12.50 -7.22
N GLU A 75 5.94 12.81 -6.85
CA GLU A 75 6.91 13.37 -7.79
C GLU A 75 7.28 12.35 -8.87
N ALA A 76 7.41 11.06 -8.52
CA ALA A 76 7.62 10.00 -9.49
C ALA A 76 6.50 9.97 -10.55
N HIS A 77 5.23 10.01 -10.10
CA HIS A 77 4.09 10.06 -11.01
C HIS A 77 4.06 11.33 -11.88
N ALA A 78 4.41 12.48 -11.31
CA ALA A 78 4.47 13.73 -12.06
C ALA A 78 5.57 13.68 -13.14
N ARG A 79 6.76 13.18 -12.79
CA ARG A 79 7.90 13.05 -13.70
C ARG A 79 7.61 12.11 -14.86
N SER A 80 7.06 10.93 -14.58
CA SER A 80 6.68 9.96 -15.61
C SER A 80 5.61 10.50 -16.57
N ARG A 81 4.66 11.32 -16.09
CA ARG A 81 3.67 11.99 -16.95
C ARG A 81 4.25 13.12 -17.81
N SER A 82 5.23 13.84 -17.27
CA SER A 82 5.84 15.00 -17.95
C SER A 82 6.97 14.62 -18.91
N SER A 83 7.59 13.45 -18.73
CA SER A 83 8.77 13.01 -19.49
C SER A 83 8.74 11.50 -19.70
N SER A 84 8.89 11.09 -20.95
CA SER A 84 8.96 9.67 -21.35
C SER A 84 10.27 8.97 -20.94
N VAL A 85 11.19 9.69 -20.29
CA VAL A 85 12.49 9.17 -19.85
C VAL A 85 12.39 8.46 -18.49
N TYR A 86 11.36 8.79 -17.70
CA TYR A 86 11.17 8.23 -16.37
C TYR A 86 10.14 7.11 -16.36
N ASN A 87 10.61 5.90 -16.04
CA ASN A 87 9.77 4.73 -15.90
C ASN A 87 9.44 4.46 -14.44
N LEU A 88 8.17 4.14 -14.17
CA LEU A 88 7.69 3.82 -12.83
C LEU A 88 8.00 2.37 -12.49
N THR A 89 8.66 2.17 -11.36
CA THR A 89 8.92 0.89 -10.71
C THR A 89 8.21 0.87 -9.37
N TYR A 90 7.49 -0.21 -9.10
CA TYR A 90 6.84 -0.45 -7.80
C TYR A 90 7.67 -1.51 -7.06
N PRO A 91 8.43 -1.13 -6.02
CA PRO A 91 9.36 -2.05 -5.36
C PRO A 91 8.66 -3.17 -4.60
N ILE A 92 7.42 -2.91 -4.17
CA ILE A 92 6.59 -3.85 -3.41
C ILE A 92 5.43 -4.31 -4.28
N LYS A 93 5.21 -5.63 -4.36
CA LYS A 93 4.01 -6.23 -4.96
C LYS A 93 3.42 -7.25 -4.00
N HIS A 94 2.09 -7.25 -3.86
CA HIS A 94 1.36 -8.18 -2.97
C HIS A 94 1.93 -8.25 -1.54
N GLY A 95 2.40 -7.12 -1.02
CA GLY A 95 3.01 -7.00 0.32
C GLY A 95 4.44 -7.53 0.45
N GLN A 96 5.11 -7.89 -0.65
CA GLN A 96 6.48 -8.39 -0.68
C GLN A 96 7.38 -7.48 -1.50
N VAL A 97 8.63 -7.29 -1.06
CA VAL A 97 9.64 -6.55 -1.84
C VAL A 97 10.12 -7.44 -2.98
N GLU A 98 9.90 -7.01 -4.22
CA GLU A 98 10.36 -7.71 -5.43
C GLU A 98 11.58 -7.04 -6.08
N ASN A 99 11.80 -5.74 -5.81
CA ASN A 99 12.93 -5.00 -6.35
C ASN A 99 13.65 -4.25 -5.22
N TRP A 100 14.72 -4.86 -4.72
CA TRP A 100 15.51 -4.35 -3.60
C TRP A 100 16.28 -3.06 -3.95
N ASP A 101 16.84 -2.96 -5.15
CA ASP A 101 17.52 -1.73 -5.62
C ASP A 101 16.56 -0.52 -5.58
N ALA A 102 15.32 -0.72 -6.05
CA ALA A 102 14.30 0.31 -6.00
C ALA A 102 13.84 0.59 -4.56
N MET A 103 13.77 -0.43 -3.71
CA MET A 103 13.39 -0.28 -2.30
C MET A 103 14.43 0.51 -1.50
N GLU A 104 15.71 0.24 -1.71
CA GLU A 104 16.82 0.96 -1.09
C GLU A 104 16.81 2.45 -1.49
N ARG A 105 16.70 2.74 -2.78
CA ARG A 105 16.52 4.12 -3.28
C ARG A 105 15.29 4.79 -2.67
N PHE A 106 14.20 4.04 -2.55
CA PHE A 106 12.98 4.55 -1.93
C PHE A 106 13.21 4.95 -0.46
N TRP A 107 13.83 4.07 0.33
CA TRP A 107 14.18 4.38 1.72
C TRP A 107 15.17 5.52 1.85
N GLN A 108 16.18 5.61 0.98
CA GLN A 108 17.12 6.73 0.94
C GLN A 108 16.36 8.07 0.84
N HIS A 109 15.42 8.16 -0.11
CA HIS A 109 14.64 9.39 -0.29
C HIS A 109 13.67 9.64 0.88
N CYS A 110 13.07 8.59 1.47
CA CYS A 110 12.27 8.70 2.69
C CYS A 110 13.08 9.30 3.86
N ILE A 111 14.29 8.80 4.10
CA ILE A 111 15.14 9.18 5.24
C ILE A 111 15.68 10.60 5.03
N PHE A 112 16.35 10.87 3.92
CA PHE A 112 17.10 12.11 3.74
C PHE A 112 16.25 13.30 3.26
N ASN A 113 15.19 13.05 2.48
CA ASN A 113 14.42 14.15 1.85
C ASN A 113 13.12 14.45 2.60
N TYR A 114 12.38 13.41 2.99
CA TYR A 114 11.11 13.56 3.70
C TYR A 114 11.33 13.72 5.21
N LEU A 115 11.89 12.70 5.87
CA LEU A 115 12.10 12.70 7.32
C LEU A 115 13.23 13.66 7.74
N ARG A 116 14.22 13.85 6.87
CA ARG A 116 15.37 14.75 7.06
C ARG A 116 16.10 14.47 8.38
N CYS A 117 16.28 13.19 8.67
CA CYS A 117 17.04 12.74 9.82
C CYS A 117 18.39 12.14 9.39
N ASP A 118 19.32 12.15 10.32
CA ASP A 118 20.55 11.36 10.22
C ASP A 118 20.23 9.93 10.69
N PRO A 119 20.30 8.90 9.83
CA PRO A 119 19.93 7.55 10.21
C PRO A 119 20.80 6.98 11.35
N GLU A 120 22.05 7.43 11.51
CA GLU A 120 22.95 6.98 12.59
C GLU A 120 22.47 7.42 13.99
N ASP A 121 21.63 8.45 14.04
CA ASP A 121 21.11 9.04 15.29
C ASP A 121 19.75 8.44 15.72
N HIS A 122 19.17 7.49 14.96
CA HIS A 122 17.79 7.02 15.18
C HIS A 122 17.65 5.50 15.09
N TYR A 123 16.96 4.89 16.05
CA TYR A 123 16.45 3.53 15.89
C TYR A 123 15.32 3.49 14.86
N PHE A 124 15.15 2.38 14.14
CA PHE A 124 14.11 2.21 13.13
C PHE A 124 13.15 1.07 13.47
N LEU A 125 11.85 1.33 13.28
CA LEU A 125 10.80 0.33 13.22
C LEU A 125 10.28 0.26 11.79
N LEU A 126 10.49 -0.88 11.13
CA LEU A 126 9.93 -1.18 9.81
C LEU A 126 8.81 -2.21 9.94
N THR A 127 7.84 -2.18 9.03
CA THR A 127 6.76 -3.18 9.00
C THR A 127 6.95 -4.20 7.88
N GLU A 128 6.40 -5.40 8.10
CA GLU A 128 6.35 -6.46 7.11
C GLU A 128 5.03 -7.24 7.17
N SER A 129 4.75 -7.96 6.07
CA SER A 129 3.65 -8.92 6.00
C SER A 129 3.92 -10.14 6.89
N PRO A 130 2.87 -10.78 7.46
CA PRO A 130 3.02 -12.03 8.21
C PRO A 130 3.53 -13.21 7.35
N LEU A 131 3.52 -13.07 6.02
CA LEU A 131 4.00 -14.08 5.07
C LEU A 131 5.42 -13.80 4.56
N THR A 132 6.08 -12.74 5.04
CA THR A 132 7.44 -12.39 4.62
C THR A 132 8.45 -13.47 5.04
N ALA A 133 9.28 -13.88 4.08
CA ALA A 133 10.30 -14.90 4.28
C ALA A 133 11.47 -14.36 5.14
N PRO A 134 12.14 -15.20 5.94
CA PRO A 134 13.29 -14.79 6.75
C PRO A 134 14.41 -14.11 5.94
N GLU A 135 14.66 -14.57 4.71
CA GLU A 135 15.68 -14.03 3.83
C GLU A 135 15.40 -12.56 3.47
N SER A 136 14.13 -12.18 3.29
CA SER A 136 13.73 -10.79 3.07
C SER A 136 13.99 -9.90 4.29
N ARG A 137 13.92 -10.46 5.51
CA ARG A 137 14.30 -9.74 6.74
C ARG A 137 15.80 -9.52 6.79
N GLU A 138 16.60 -10.49 6.33
CA GLU A 138 18.06 -10.36 6.25
C GLU A 138 18.45 -9.25 5.27
N TYR A 139 17.88 -9.22 4.06
CA TYR A 139 18.11 -8.13 3.09
C TYR A 139 17.68 -6.76 3.62
N THR A 140 16.56 -6.69 4.34
CA THR A 140 16.13 -5.45 5.01
C THR A 140 17.17 -5.01 6.05
N GLY A 141 17.67 -5.95 6.86
CA GLY A 141 18.73 -5.70 7.84
C GLY A 141 20.03 -5.23 7.19
N GLU A 142 20.49 -5.91 6.14
CA GLU A 142 21.69 -5.58 5.36
C GLU A 142 21.64 -4.13 4.88
N ILE A 143 20.58 -3.73 4.17
CA ILE A 143 20.44 -2.35 3.68
C ILE A 143 20.43 -1.35 4.84
N MET A 144 19.64 -1.62 5.88
CA MET A 144 19.47 -0.65 6.97
C MET A 144 20.75 -0.48 7.80
N PHE A 145 21.49 -1.55 8.08
CA PHE A 145 22.71 -1.50 8.86
C PHE A 145 23.95 -1.15 8.02
N GLU A 146 24.12 -1.73 6.83
CA GLU A 146 25.33 -1.55 6.03
C GLU A 146 25.28 -0.31 5.13
N THR A 147 24.11 0.04 4.58
CA THR A 147 23.96 1.27 3.77
C THR A 147 23.65 2.49 4.63
N PHE A 148 22.69 2.37 5.56
CA PHE A 148 22.21 3.53 6.35
C PHE A 148 22.84 3.64 7.75
N ASN A 149 23.69 2.70 8.17
CA ASN A 149 24.41 2.75 9.44
C ASN A 149 23.50 2.96 10.67
N ILE A 150 22.28 2.44 10.66
CA ILE A 150 21.36 2.67 11.79
C ILE A 150 21.87 1.99 13.08
N PRO A 151 21.67 2.60 14.26
CA PRO A 151 22.10 2.04 15.55
C PRO A 151 21.24 0.83 15.99
N GLY A 152 20.03 0.66 15.45
CA GLY A 152 19.21 -0.50 15.74
C GLY A 152 17.91 -0.56 14.95
N LEU A 153 17.48 -1.79 14.68
CA LEU A 153 16.34 -2.12 13.82
C LEU A 153 15.35 -3.03 14.56
N TYR A 154 14.06 -2.75 14.43
CA TYR A 154 12.99 -3.69 14.75
C TYR A 154 12.07 -3.86 13.54
N ILE A 155 11.87 -5.10 13.09
CA ILE A 155 10.93 -5.41 12.01
C ILE A 155 9.67 -6.00 12.64
N ALA A 156 8.57 -5.28 12.50
CA ALA A 156 7.30 -5.58 13.14
C ALA A 156 6.30 -6.19 12.15
N VAL A 157 5.64 -7.28 12.56
CA VAL A 157 4.58 -7.89 11.76
C VAL A 157 3.30 -7.05 11.85
N GLN A 158 2.80 -6.58 10.70
CA GLN A 158 1.69 -5.62 10.58
C GLN A 158 0.44 -5.95 11.43
N PRO A 159 -0.12 -7.18 11.39
CA PRO A 159 -1.25 -7.57 12.23
C PRO A 159 -1.07 -7.35 13.74
N VAL A 160 0.14 -7.55 14.26
CA VAL A 160 0.39 -7.37 15.70
C VAL A 160 0.32 -5.89 16.06
N LEU A 161 0.85 -5.02 15.19
CA LEU A 161 0.73 -3.56 15.33
C LEU A 161 -0.70 -3.07 15.17
N ALA A 162 -1.47 -3.68 14.26
CA ALA A 162 -2.88 -3.33 14.06
C ALA A 162 -3.72 -3.63 15.31
N LEU A 163 -3.51 -4.78 15.96
CA LEU A 163 -4.13 -5.05 17.27
C LEU A 163 -3.64 -4.06 18.33
N ALA A 164 -2.36 -3.68 18.29
CA ALA A 164 -1.81 -2.70 19.20
C ALA A 164 -2.43 -1.31 19.09
N ALA A 165 -2.78 -0.88 17.87
CA ALA A 165 -3.49 0.37 17.64
C ALA A 165 -4.89 0.39 18.29
N GLY A 166 -5.57 -0.76 18.34
CA GLY A 166 -6.87 -0.92 19.01
C GLY A 166 -6.85 -0.70 20.53
N TYR A 167 -5.67 -0.69 21.15
CA TYR A 167 -5.52 -0.51 22.61
C TYR A 167 -5.75 0.90 23.11
N THR A 168 -5.96 1.87 22.23
CA THR A 168 -6.38 3.22 22.63
C THR A 168 -7.74 3.23 23.35
N THR A 169 -8.52 2.13 23.29
CA THR A 169 -9.90 2.08 23.77
C THR A 169 -10.17 1.15 24.97
N SER A 170 -9.33 0.14 25.29
CA SER A 170 -9.53 -0.72 26.49
C SER A 170 -8.34 -1.65 26.83
N LYS A 171 -8.49 -2.46 27.90
CA LYS A 171 -7.49 -3.39 28.49
C LYS A 171 -6.77 -4.23 27.41
N CYS A 172 -5.43 -4.19 27.45
CA CYS A 172 -4.54 -4.88 26.52
C CYS A 172 -4.84 -6.38 26.47
N GLU A 173 -5.42 -6.84 25.37
CA GLU A 173 -5.52 -8.25 25.03
C GLU A 173 -4.96 -8.41 23.62
N MET A 174 -3.77 -9.00 23.53
CA MET A 174 -3.05 -9.27 22.28
C MET A 174 -3.60 -10.48 21.52
N THR A 175 -4.91 -10.72 21.63
CA THR A 175 -5.60 -11.87 21.02
C THR A 175 -6.81 -11.39 20.24
N GLY A 176 -6.82 -11.68 18.93
CA GLY A 176 -7.87 -11.25 18.01
C GLY A 176 -7.57 -11.68 16.57
N VAL A 177 -8.51 -11.39 15.66
CA VAL A 177 -8.31 -11.57 14.22
C VAL A 177 -8.17 -10.21 13.57
N VAL A 178 -7.09 -10.03 12.81
CA VAL A 178 -6.88 -8.85 11.98
C VAL A 178 -7.31 -9.16 10.56
N VAL A 179 -8.15 -8.30 10.00
CA VAL A 179 -8.49 -8.31 8.58
C VAL A 179 -7.75 -7.15 7.95
N ASP A 180 -6.57 -7.44 7.41
CA ASP A 180 -5.72 -6.45 6.76
C ASP A 180 -6.07 -6.40 5.27
N VAL A 181 -6.68 -5.29 4.84
CA VAL A 181 -7.10 -5.04 3.45
C VAL A 181 -6.24 -3.91 2.89
N GLY A 182 -5.12 -4.28 2.28
CA GLY A 182 -4.21 -3.34 1.62
C GLY A 182 -4.53 -3.12 0.14
N ASP A 183 -3.70 -2.32 -0.53
CA ASP A 183 -3.81 -2.11 -1.97
C ASP A 183 -3.35 -3.34 -2.78
N GLY A 184 -2.40 -4.13 -2.26
CA GLY A 184 -1.83 -5.29 -2.96
C GLY A 184 -2.35 -6.66 -2.54
N ALA A 185 -2.89 -6.77 -1.32
CA ALA A 185 -3.28 -8.05 -0.75
C ALA A 185 -4.30 -7.86 0.37
N THR A 186 -5.10 -8.90 0.60
CA THR A 186 -6.00 -9.01 1.74
C THR A 186 -5.67 -10.26 2.54
N HIS A 187 -5.43 -10.09 3.84
CA HIS A 187 -5.09 -11.17 4.76
C HIS A 187 -6.02 -11.19 5.96
N VAL A 188 -6.46 -12.38 6.35
CA VAL A 188 -7.12 -12.64 7.62
C VAL A 188 -6.12 -13.37 8.51
N VAL A 189 -5.71 -12.70 9.59
CA VAL A 189 -4.58 -13.12 10.42
C VAL A 189 -5.04 -13.28 11.86
N PRO A 190 -5.07 -14.52 12.39
CA PRO A 190 -5.34 -14.77 13.80
C PRO A 190 -4.08 -14.55 14.62
N VAL A 191 -4.21 -13.77 15.69
CA VAL A 191 -3.14 -13.48 16.67
C VAL A 191 -3.62 -13.94 18.04
N ALA A 192 -2.77 -14.65 18.76
CA ALA A 192 -2.99 -15.04 20.15
C ALA A 192 -1.79 -14.65 21.00
N ASP A 193 -2.05 -13.92 22.07
CA ASP A 193 -1.07 -13.43 23.04
C ASP A 193 0.14 -12.71 22.39
N GLY A 194 -0.13 -11.99 21.29
CA GLY A 194 0.87 -11.23 20.53
C GLY A 194 1.57 -12.03 19.44
N TYR A 195 1.29 -13.32 19.31
CA TYR A 195 1.88 -14.20 18.32
C TYR A 195 0.91 -14.55 17.21
N VAL A 196 1.37 -14.44 15.97
CA VAL A 196 0.60 -14.83 14.78
C VAL A 196 0.48 -16.35 14.71
N ILE A 197 -0.75 -16.86 14.57
CA ILE A 197 -1.00 -18.29 14.32
C ILE A 197 -0.87 -18.53 12.81
N GLY A 198 0.38 -18.65 12.34
CA GLY A 198 0.71 -18.70 10.92
C GLY A 198 -0.02 -19.78 10.12
N SER A 199 -0.24 -20.96 10.72
CA SER A 199 -0.95 -22.08 10.08
C SER A 199 -2.43 -21.79 9.78
N SER A 200 -3.01 -20.76 10.39
CA SER A 200 -4.43 -20.40 10.27
C SER A 200 -4.67 -19.16 9.40
N ILE A 201 -3.61 -18.51 8.89
CA ILE A 201 -3.73 -17.35 8.00
C ILE A 201 -4.54 -17.75 6.75
N LYS A 202 -5.41 -16.84 6.30
CA LYS A 202 -6.11 -16.94 5.01
C LYS A 202 -5.83 -15.69 4.18
N SER A 203 -5.55 -15.89 2.90
CA SER A 203 -5.42 -14.80 1.92
C SER A 203 -6.65 -14.76 1.05
N ILE A 204 -7.06 -13.55 0.66
CA ILE A 204 -8.14 -13.30 -0.29
C ILE A 204 -7.51 -12.66 -1.52
N PRO A 205 -7.73 -13.19 -2.75
CA PRO A 205 -7.16 -12.66 -3.98
C PRO A 205 -7.96 -11.44 -4.50
N ILE A 206 -8.34 -10.55 -3.58
CA ILE A 206 -9.07 -9.30 -3.83
C ILE A 206 -8.49 -8.27 -2.88
N SER A 207 -8.06 -7.12 -3.40
CA SER A 207 -7.44 -6.02 -2.66
C SER A 207 -8.06 -4.66 -3.02
N GLY A 208 -7.54 -3.60 -2.41
CA GLY A 208 -7.93 -2.22 -2.74
C GLY A 208 -7.68 -1.84 -4.20
N LYS A 209 -6.69 -2.46 -4.86
CA LYS A 209 -6.43 -2.27 -6.30
C LYS A 209 -7.51 -2.93 -7.16
N ASP A 210 -7.96 -4.11 -6.78
CA ASP A 210 -9.02 -4.84 -7.50
C ASP A 210 -10.35 -4.09 -7.44
N VAL A 211 -10.69 -3.53 -6.27
CA VAL A 211 -11.83 -2.61 -6.11
C VAL A 211 -11.70 -1.41 -7.07
N THR A 212 -10.50 -0.85 -7.18
CA THR A 212 -10.24 0.30 -8.06
C THR A 212 -10.42 -0.08 -9.53
N LEU A 213 -9.91 -1.25 -9.95
CA LEU A 213 -10.08 -1.79 -11.31
C LEU A 213 -11.55 -2.08 -11.62
N PHE A 214 -12.30 -2.61 -10.65
CA PHE A 214 -13.72 -2.87 -10.83
C PHE A 214 -14.53 -1.57 -11.01
N ILE A 215 -14.27 -0.56 -10.18
CA ILE A 215 -14.88 0.77 -10.34
C ILE A 215 -14.54 1.36 -11.72
N GLN A 216 -13.27 1.26 -12.13
CA GLN A 216 -12.81 1.71 -13.44
C GLN A 216 -13.60 1.03 -14.58
N GLN A 217 -13.80 -0.29 -14.48
CA GLN A 217 -14.59 -1.06 -15.44
C GLN A 217 -16.04 -0.58 -15.48
N LEU A 218 -16.70 -0.45 -14.32
CA LEU A 218 -18.10 0.01 -14.23
C LEU A 218 -18.31 1.40 -14.85
N MET A 219 -17.39 2.34 -14.58
CA MET A 219 -17.45 3.68 -15.17
C MET A 219 -17.28 3.63 -16.70
N ARG A 220 -16.39 2.77 -17.20
CA ARG A 220 -16.17 2.58 -18.64
C ARG A 220 -17.39 1.96 -19.33
N GLU A 221 -18.01 0.95 -18.73
CA GLU A 221 -19.20 0.28 -19.27
C GLU A 221 -20.41 1.21 -19.35
N ARG A 222 -20.54 2.15 -18.41
CA ARG A 222 -21.57 3.20 -18.48
C ARG A 222 -21.28 4.28 -19.53
N GLY A 223 -20.07 4.31 -20.09
CA GLY A 223 -19.66 5.30 -21.09
C GLY A 223 -19.24 6.65 -20.49
N GLU A 224 -18.72 6.66 -19.26
CA GLU A 224 -18.18 7.89 -18.66
C GLU A 224 -16.95 8.39 -19.43
N HIS A 225 -16.89 9.69 -19.70
CA HIS A 225 -15.88 10.29 -20.59
C HIS A 225 -14.61 10.68 -19.82
N VAL A 226 -14.05 9.73 -19.06
CA VAL A 226 -12.80 9.91 -18.32
C VAL A 226 -11.60 9.72 -19.27
N PRO A 227 -10.61 10.65 -19.29
CA PRO A 227 -9.39 10.46 -20.07
C PRO A 227 -8.70 9.13 -19.74
N PRO A 228 -8.29 8.32 -20.73
CA PRO A 228 -7.64 7.04 -20.49
C PRO A 228 -6.44 7.12 -19.55
N GLU A 229 -5.65 8.20 -19.65
CA GLU A 229 -4.49 8.47 -18.80
C GLU A 229 -4.83 8.69 -17.33
N ASP A 230 -6.04 9.19 -17.03
CA ASP A 230 -6.51 9.48 -15.68
C ASP A 230 -7.47 8.41 -15.15
N SER A 231 -7.85 7.44 -15.99
CA SER A 231 -8.97 6.52 -15.72
C SER A 231 -8.80 5.75 -14.41
N PHE A 232 -7.60 5.23 -14.14
CA PHE A 232 -7.30 4.52 -12.90
C PHE A 232 -7.27 5.47 -11.68
N GLU A 233 -6.67 6.66 -11.86
CA GLU A 233 -6.57 7.68 -10.80
C GLU A 233 -7.94 8.17 -10.36
N VAL A 234 -8.82 8.45 -11.32
CA VAL A 234 -10.21 8.86 -11.07
C VAL A 234 -10.97 7.74 -10.37
N ALA A 235 -10.86 6.49 -10.84
CA ALA A 235 -11.50 5.37 -10.17
C ALA A 235 -11.04 5.21 -8.71
N ARG A 236 -9.74 5.44 -8.44
CA ARG A 236 -9.21 5.40 -7.07
C ARG A 236 -9.79 6.52 -6.20
N LYS A 237 -9.84 7.75 -6.71
CA LYS A 237 -10.46 8.88 -5.99
C LYS A 237 -11.96 8.66 -5.78
N VAL A 238 -12.63 8.02 -6.74
CA VAL A 238 -14.04 7.63 -6.61
C VAL A 238 -14.22 6.60 -5.48
N LYS A 239 -13.36 5.58 -5.44
CA LYS A 239 -13.28 4.60 -4.35
C LYS A 239 -13.18 5.28 -2.99
N GLU A 240 -12.19 6.17 -2.84
CA GLU A 240 -11.84 6.78 -1.55
C GLU A 240 -12.84 7.85 -1.10
N THR A 241 -13.50 8.53 -2.05
CA THR A 241 -14.38 9.68 -1.73
C THR A 241 -15.85 9.31 -1.63
N TYR A 242 -16.33 8.37 -2.46
CA TYR A 242 -17.77 8.17 -2.65
C TYR A 242 -18.28 6.76 -2.35
N CYS A 243 -17.38 5.78 -2.19
CA CYS A 243 -17.79 4.40 -1.97
C CYS A 243 -18.13 4.11 -0.51
N TYR A 244 -18.99 3.12 -0.32
CA TYR A 244 -19.48 2.64 0.99
C TYR A 244 -20.01 1.22 0.85
N THR A 245 -20.08 0.48 1.95
CA THR A 245 -20.72 -0.84 1.99
C THR A 245 -22.23 -0.70 2.16
N CYS A 246 -22.99 -1.55 1.47
CA CYS A 246 -24.44 -1.61 1.62
C CYS A 246 -24.86 -2.91 2.33
N SER A 247 -26.06 -2.96 2.89
CA SER A 247 -26.58 -4.17 3.54
C SER A 247 -27.30 -5.11 2.59
N ASP A 248 -27.78 -4.59 1.46
CA ASP A 248 -28.61 -5.30 0.49
C ASP A 248 -28.49 -4.58 -0.86
N ILE A 249 -27.82 -5.22 -1.81
CA ILE A 249 -27.51 -4.67 -3.14
C ILE A 249 -28.79 -4.29 -3.88
N VAL A 250 -29.82 -5.14 -3.84
CA VAL A 250 -31.08 -4.94 -4.59
C VAL A 250 -31.83 -3.72 -4.06
N LYS A 251 -31.88 -3.55 -2.74
CA LYS A 251 -32.47 -2.34 -2.14
C LYS A 251 -31.67 -1.09 -2.50
N GLU A 252 -30.34 -1.18 -2.54
CA GLU A 252 -29.50 -0.03 -2.85
C GLU A 252 -29.64 0.39 -4.33
N TYR A 253 -29.77 -0.55 -5.28
CA TYR A 253 -30.16 -0.23 -6.67
C TYR A 253 -31.48 0.53 -6.73
N ASN A 254 -32.54 -0.03 -6.11
CA ASN A 254 -33.87 0.59 -6.12
C ASN A 254 -33.88 2.02 -5.57
N LYS A 255 -33.00 2.31 -4.61
CA LYS A 255 -32.85 3.63 -3.99
C LYS A 255 -32.21 4.64 -4.96
N HIS A 256 -31.18 4.22 -5.70
CA HIS A 256 -30.53 5.04 -6.72
C HIS A 256 -31.48 5.34 -7.88
N ASP A 257 -32.28 4.36 -8.30
CA ASP A 257 -33.22 4.52 -9.41
C ASP A 257 -34.41 5.42 -9.06
N LYS A 258 -34.90 5.34 -7.81
CA LYS A 258 -36.01 6.17 -7.32
C LYS A 258 -35.61 7.61 -7.04
N GLU A 259 -34.39 7.85 -6.56
CA GLU A 259 -33.90 9.19 -6.21
C GLU A 259 -32.53 9.51 -6.86
N PRO A 260 -32.40 9.53 -8.21
CA PRO A 260 -31.10 9.71 -8.86
C PRO A 260 -30.39 11.00 -8.45
N ALA A 261 -31.13 12.10 -8.32
CA ALA A 261 -30.59 13.41 -7.93
C ALA A 261 -29.90 13.41 -6.55
N LYS A 262 -30.24 12.46 -5.67
CA LYS A 262 -29.67 12.35 -4.32
C LYS A 262 -28.43 11.46 -4.31
N TYR A 263 -28.42 10.39 -5.10
CA TYR A 263 -27.40 9.35 -5.01
C TYR A 263 -26.37 9.38 -6.14
N ILE A 264 -26.71 9.89 -7.33
CA ILE A 264 -25.73 10.15 -8.38
C ILE A 264 -24.92 11.38 -7.98
N LYS A 265 -23.58 11.23 -7.96
CA LYS A 265 -22.62 12.31 -7.71
C LYS A 265 -21.92 12.68 -9.01
N GLN A 266 -21.26 13.83 -9.02
CA GLN A 266 -20.50 14.28 -10.18
C GLN A 266 -19.04 14.46 -9.81
N TRP A 267 -18.17 13.84 -10.60
CA TRP A 267 -16.76 14.16 -10.65
C TRP A 267 -16.51 15.26 -11.67
N LYS A 268 -15.58 16.15 -11.37
CA LYS A 268 -15.10 17.16 -12.32
C LYS A 268 -13.59 17.07 -12.38
N GLY A 269 -13.06 17.05 -13.60
CA GLY A 269 -11.63 17.00 -13.85
C GLY A 269 -11.23 17.88 -15.02
N VAL A 270 -9.92 18.00 -15.23
CA VAL A 270 -9.33 18.74 -16.34
C VAL A 270 -8.44 17.79 -17.11
N LYS A 271 -8.61 17.73 -18.44
CA LYS A 271 -7.81 16.87 -19.31
C LYS A 271 -6.34 17.32 -19.27
N PRO A 272 -5.38 16.44 -18.90
CA PRO A 272 -3.98 16.84 -18.73
C PRO A 272 -3.36 17.48 -19.98
N LYS A 273 -3.73 17.00 -21.18
CA LYS A 273 -3.14 17.45 -22.44
C LYS A 273 -3.78 18.72 -23.01
N THR A 274 -5.10 18.86 -22.89
CA THR A 274 -5.84 19.95 -23.56
C THR A 274 -6.29 21.05 -22.62
N GLY A 275 -6.20 20.84 -21.30
CA GLY A 275 -6.75 21.77 -20.30
C GLY A 275 -8.28 21.88 -20.31
N ALA A 276 -8.97 21.07 -21.12
CA ALA A 276 -10.42 21.13 -21.23
C ALA A 276 -11.08 20.46 -20.02
N PRO A 277 -12.15 21.02 -19.45
CA PRO A 277 -12.89 20.37 -18.39
C PRO A 277 -13.59 19.10 -18.90
N TYR A 278 -13.73 18.11 -18.03
CA TYR A 278 -14.62 16.96 -18.23
C TYR A 278 -15.40 16.69 -16.94
N THR A 279 -16.54 16.03 -17.10
CA THR A 279 -17.37 15.59 -15.99
C THR A 279 -17.73 14.12 -16.18
N CYS A 280 -17.81 13.38 -15.10
CA CYS A 280 -18.41 12.05 -15.10
C CYS A 280 -19.39 11.90 -13.94
N ASP A 281 -20.47 11.17 -14.20
CA ASP A 281 -21.41 10.79 -13.16
C ASP A 281 -20.84 9.61 -12.37
N ILE A 282 -21.15 9.57 -11.08
CA ILE A 282 -20.75 8.52 -10.14
C ILE A 282 -22.01 7.92 -9.54
N GLY A 283 -22.27 6.65 -9.84
CA GLY A 283 -23.53 5.98 -9.53
C GLY A 283 -23.34 4.71 -8.71
N TYR A 284 -23.66 3.56 -9.32
CA TYR A 284 -23.73 2.27 -8.63
C TYR A 284 -22.37 1.76 -8.13
N GLU A 285 -21.27 2.16 -8.76
CA GLU A 285 -19.90 1.82 -8.35
C GLU A 285 -19.61 2.19 -6.89
N ARG A 286 -20.38 3.14 -6.33
CA ARG A 286 -20.28 3.56 -4.94
C ARG A 286 -20.54 2.42 -3.94
N PHE A 287 -21.51 1.56 -4.22
CA PHE A 287 -21.78 0.40 -3.37
C PHE A 287 -21.27 -0.90 -3.97
N LEU A 288 -21.20 -1.00 -5.30
CA LEU A 288 -20.68 -2.20 -5.97
C LEU A 288 -19.17 -2.37 -5.80
N GLY A 289 -18.40 -1.28 -5.77
CA GLY A 289 -16.94 -1.34 -5.62
C GLY A 289 -16.54 -2.15 -4.39
N PRO A 290 -16.97 -1.76 -3.17
CA PRO A 290 -16.68 -2.51 -1.94
C PRO A 290 -17.37 -3.88 -1.84
N GLU A 291 -18.44 -4.11 -2.60
CA GLU A 291 -19.23 -5.35 -2.56
C GLU A 291 -18.44 -6.58 -2.99
N VAL A 292 -17.33 -6.41 -3.73
CA VAL A 292 -16.44 -7.51 -4.14
C VAL A 292 -15.89 -8.32 -2.97
N PHE A 293 -15.88 -7.79 -1.73
CA PHE A 293 -15.48 -8.55 -0.55
C PHE A 293 -16.60 -9.46 -0.01
N PHE A 294 -17.86 -9.15 -0.30
CA PHE A 294 -19.03 -9.86 0.23
C PHE A 294 -19.70 -10.74 -0.83
N SER A 295 -19.60 -10.34 -2.09
CA SER A 295 -20.05 -11.08 -3.27
C SER A 295 -18.91 -11.15 -4.31
N PRO A 296 -17.82 -11.89 -4.05
CA PRO A 296 -16.62 -11.88 -4.89
C PRO A 296 -16.83 -12.24 -6.36
N GLU A 297 -17.83 -13.06 -6.64
CA GLU A 297 -18.23 -13.53 -7.96
C GLU A 297 -18.65 -12.40 -8.93
N ILE A 298 -18.95 -11.20 -8.44
CA ILE A 298 -19.26 -10.04 -9.30
C ILE A 298 -18.02 -9.50 -10.02
N TYR A 299 -16.83 -9.85 -9.54
CA TYR A 299 -15.54 -9.38 -10.06
C TYR A 299 -14.61 -10.52 -10.48
N SER A 300 -14.52 -11.59 -9.67
CA SER A 300 -13.62 -12.71 -9.91
C SER A 300 -14.39 -13.98 -10.28
N SER A 301 -14.00 -14.65 -11.36
CA SER A 301 -14.52 -15.98 -11.70
C SER A 301 -13.91 -17.09 -10.83
N ASP A 302 -12.72 -16.85 -10.28
CA ASP A 302 -11.88 -17.89 -9.68
C ASP A 302 -12.02 -17.92 -8.15
N PHE A 303 -12.60 -16.88 -7.56
CA PHE A 303 -12.80 -16.76 -6.13
C PHE A 303 -14.22 -16.31 -5.80
N SER A 304 -14.92 -17.11 -5.00
CA SER A 304 -16.35 -16.93 -4.66
C SER A 304 -16.64 -17.00 -3.16
N SER A 305 -15.61 -17.08 -2.30
CA SER A 305 -15.81 -17.17 -0.85
C SER A 305 -15.92 -15.77 -0.24
N PRO A 306 -17.07 -15.36 0.33
CA PRO A 306 -17.22 -14.04 0.96
C PRO A 306 -16.26 -13.86 2.14
N LEU A 307 -15.82 -12.63 2.38
CA LEU A 307 -14.93 -12.26 3.48
C LEU A 307 -15.41 -12.80 4.84
N PRO A 308 -16.70 -12.69 5.25
CA PRO A 308 -17.17 -13.27 6.50
C PRO A 308 -16.93 -14.78 6.63
N VAL A 309 -17.06 -15.52 5.52
CA VAL A 309 -16.81 -16.97 5.47
C VAL A 309 -15.31 -17.26 5.58
N VAL A 310 -14.46 -16.43 4.98
CA VAL A 310 -13.01 -16.56 5.10
C VAL A 310 -12.55 -16.29 6.54
N ILE A 311 -13.13 -15.28 7.20
CA ILE A 311 -12.88 -14.99 8.62
C ILE A 311 -13.27 -16.18 9.50
N ASP A 312 -14.46 -16.75 9.28
CA ASP A 312 -14.89 -17.93 10.01
C ASP A 312 -13.93 -19.12 9.81
N LYS A 313 -13.56 -19.42 8.55
CA LYS A 313 -12.59 -20.47 8.22
C LYS A 313 -11.23 -20.25 8.88
N CYS A 314 -10.76 -19.01 8.93
CA CYS A 314 -9.53 -18.64 9.62
C CYS A 314 -9.59 -19.02 11.11
N ILE A 315 -10.64 -18.57 11.81
CA ILE A 315 -10.83 -18.84 13.24
C ILE A 315 -11.02 -20.34 13.51
N GLN A 316 -11.82 -21.03 12.68
CA GLN A 316 -12.05 -22.46 12.82
C GLN A 316 -10.81 -23.32 12.54
N SER A 317 -9.81 -22.81 11.81
CA SER A 317 -8.53 -23.49 11.64
C SER A 317 -7.56 -23.30 12.81
N ALA A 318 -7.81 -22.33 13.70
CA ALA A 318 -6.97 -22.08 14.88
C ALA A 318 -7.22 -23.11 16.01
N PRO A 319 -6.28 -23.25 16.98
CA PRO A 319 -6.47 -24.08 18.17
C PRO A 319 -7.77 -23.77 18.93
N ILE A 320 -8.47 -24.81 19.38
CA ILE A 320 -9.85 -24.73 19.92
C ILE A 320 -9.96 -23.75 21.11
N ASP A 321 -8.96 -23.75 21.98
CA ASP A 321 -8.82 -22.90 23.15
C ASP A 321 -8.71 -21.40 22.81
N THR A 322 -8.21 -21.04 21.63
CA THR A 322 -8.10 -19.65 21.18
C THR A 322 -9.36 -19.12 20.50
N ARG A 323 -10.19 -19.98 19.89
CA ARG A 323 -11.28 -19.59 18.96
C ARG A 323 -12.28 -18.60 19.57
N ARG A 324 -12.69 -18.84 20.82
CA ARG A 324 -13.67 -17.98 21.49
C ARG A 324 -13.15 -16.55 21.65
N ALA A 325 -11.86 -16.39 21.94
CA ALA A 325 -11.23 -15.07 22.04
C ALA A 325 -11.11 -14.42 20.65
N LEU A 326 -10.75 -15.20 19.63
CA LEU A 326 -10.66 -14.75 18.24
C LEU A 326 -11.99 -14.25 17.65
N TYR A 327 -13.13 -14.86 18.02
CA TYR A 327 -14.47 -14.39 17.59
C TYR A 327 -14.93 -13.10 18.27
N LYS A 328 -14.31 -12.69 19.37
CA LYS A 328 -14.79 -11.54 20.14
C LYS A 328 -14.46 -10.27 19.35
N VAL A 329 -15.48 -9.69 18.72
CA VAL A 329 -15.37 -8.42 17.99
C VAL A 329 -14.89 -7.34 18.93
N ARG A 330 -13.72 -6.76 18.62
CA ARG A 330 -13.21 -5.56 19.29
C ARG A 330 -13.05 -4.50 18.23
N TYR A 331 -13.79 -3.41 18.38
CA TYR A 331 -13.62 -2.24 17.54
C TYR A 331 -12.26 -1.63 17.89
N CYS A 332 -11.38 -1.54 16.90
CA CYS A 332 -10.23 -0.65 16.90
C CYS A 332 -10.68 0.68 16.30
#